data_AF-A0A316QNT7-F1
#
_entry.id   AF-A0A316QNT7-F1
#
_cell.length_a   1.000
_cell.length_b   1.000
_cell.length_c   1.000
_cell.angle_alpha   90.00
_cell.angle_beta   90.00
_cell.angle_gamma   90.00
#
_symmetry.space_group_name_H-M   'P 1'
#
loop_
_entity.id
_entity.type
_entity.pdbx_description
1 polymer ?
#
loop_
_entity_poly.entity_id
_entity_poly.type
_entity_poly.pdbx_seq_one_letter_code
_entity_poly.pdbx_strand_id
1 'polypeptide(L)'
;MNLMYLCKFDTDGKRTTTVVDGVHFSTVEEKQKYLDDGYIETSEEDYAYYVGNRGTGANGTGYVRGADGKPIDAPAIIVTTEQKQASIAADYESQISELKDALATATLAGDELLIAELKSEYADVKSEYEAALKETE
;
A
#
# COMPACT_ATOMS: atom_id res chain seq x y z
N MET A 1 7.40 -15.03 -31.77
CA MET A 1 8.33 -13.97 -31.32
C MET A 1 8.55 -14.21 -29.84
N ASN A 2 9.79 -14.43 -29.41
CA ASN A 2 10.09 -14.49 -27.98
C ASN A 2 10.29 -13.04 -27.54
N LEU A 3 9.39 -12.49 -26.73
CA LEU A 3 9.52 -11.11 -26.25
C LEU A 3 10.66 -11.06 -25.22
N MET A 4 11.67 -10.25 -25.47
CA MET A 4 12.77 -10.04 -24.53
C MET A 4 12.43 -8.85 -23.63
N TYR A 5 12.41 -9.11 -22.33
CA TYR A 5 12.23 -8.09 -21.30
C TYR A 5 13.57 -7.75 -20.66
N LEU A 6 13.87 -6.46 -20.55
CA LEU A 6 14.91 -5.99 -19.62
C LEU A 6 14.21 -5.30 -18.47
N CYS A 7 14.45 -5.78 -17.25
CA CYS A 7 13.88 -5.19 -16.05
C CYS A 7 14.99 -4.52 -15.22
N LYS A 8 14.65 -3.38 -14.61
CA LYS A 8 15.47 -2.74 -13.60
C LYS A 8 14.84 -2.99 -12.23
N PHE A 9 15.69 -3.20 -11.23
CA PHE A 9 15.29 -3.54 -9.88
C PHE A 9 15.92 -2.53 -8.91
N ASP A 10 15.23 -2.22 -7.82
CA ASP A 10 15.83 -1.46 -6.73
C ASP A 10 16.71 -2.35 -5.84
N THR A 11 17.24 -1.77 -4.75
CA THR A 11 18.13 -2.45 -3.81
C THR A 11 17.47 -3.63 -3.10
N ASP A 12 16.13 -3.63 -3.00
CA ASP A 12 15.36 -4.70 -2.36
C ASP A 12 14.87 -5.75 -3.37
N GLY A 13 15.31 -5.63 -4.63
CA GLY A 13 14.94 -6.53 -5.71
C GLY A 13 13.55 -6.28 -6.28
N LYS A 14 12.89 -5.18 -5.92
CA LYS A 14 11.57 -4.84 -6.48
C LYS A 14 11.75 -4.24 -7.87
N ARG A 15 10.96 -4.75 -8.83
CA ARG A 15 10.96 -4.25 -10.21
C ARG A 15 10.48 -2.81 -10.23
N THR A 16 11.31 -1.93 -10.78
CA THR A 16 11.00 -0.49 -10.94
C THR A 16 10.52 -0.18 -12.36
N THR A 17 11.27 -0.66 -13.35
CA THR A 17 11.01 -0.35 -14.77
C THR A 17 11.21 -1.58 -15.64
N THR A 18 10.49 -1.64 -16.76
CA THR A 18 10.66 -2.66 -17.80
C THR A 18 10.74 -2.00 -19.15
N VAL A 19 11.70 -2.45 -19.98
CA VAL A 19 11.79 -2.12 -21.39
C VAL A 19 11.72 -3.40 -22.21
N VAL A 20 11.17 -3.29 -23.42
CA VAL A 20 10.74 -4.44 -24.24
C VAL A 20 11.33 -4.33 -25.64
N ASP A 21 11.84 -5.45 -26.15
CA ASP A 21 12.32 -5.58 -27.52
C ASP A 21 11.20 -5.31 -28.54
N GLY A 22 11.54 -4.58 -29.61
CA GLY A 22 10.60 -4.10 -30.62
C GLY A 22 9.73 -2.91 -30.19
N VAL A 23 9.82 -2.47 -28.93
CA VAL A 23 9.09 -1.30 -28.41
C VAL A 23 10.05 -0.19 -27.98
N HIS A 24 11.07 -0.54 -27.19
CA HIS A 24 11.98 0.43 -26.57
C HIS A 24 13.41 0.36 -27.13
N PHE A 25 13.77 -0.79 -27.69
CA PHE A 25 15.01 -1.03 -28.41
C PHE A 25 14.73 -2.05 -29.51
N SER A 26 15.53 -2.04 -30.56
CA SER A 26 15.48 -3.04 -31.63
C SER A 26 16.87 -3.43 -32.14
N THR A 27 17.94 -2.75 -31.69
CA THR A 27 19.32 -3.12 -32.01
C THR A 27 20.10 -3.57 -30.77
N VAL A 28 21.22 -4.24 -31.02
CA VAL A 28 22.15 -4.70 -29.96
C VAL A 28 22.75 -3.50 -29.22
N GLU A 29 23.07 -2.41 -29.93
CA GLU A 29 23.64 -1.20 -29.35
C GLU A 29 22.64 -0.48 -28.43
N GLU A 30 21.36 -0.43 -28.82
CA GLU A 30 20.30 0.14 -27.99
C GLU A 30 20.05 -0.70 -26.75
N LYS A 31 20.00 -2.04 -26.90
CA LYS A 31 19.91 -2.97 -25.77
C LYS A 31 21.09 -2.77 -24.80
N GLN A 32 22.31 -2.65 -25.32
CA GLN A 32 23.51 -2.51 -24.50
C GLN A 32 23.45 -1.26 -23.61
N LYS A 33 22.90 -0.14 -24.09
CA LYS A 33 22.72 1.07 -23.26
C LYS A 33 21.86 0.81 -22.03
N TYR A 34 20.82 -0.01 -22.14
CA TYR A 34 19.99 -0.38 -20.99
C TYR A 34 20.74 -1.32 -20.03
N LEU A 35 21.50 -2.28 -20.57
CA LEU A 35 22.33 -3.16 -19.73
C LEU A 35 23.38 -2.36 -18.95
N ASP A 36 24.01 -1.38 -19.60
CA ASP A 36 24.98 -0.47 -18.96
C ASP A 36 24.32 0.42 -17.90
N ASP A 37 23.03 0.75 -18.06
CA ASP A 37 22.22 1.45 -17.05
C ASP A 37 21.66 0.50 -15.96
N GLY A 38 22.10 -0.75 -15.91
CA GLY A 38 21.74 -1.71 -14.86
C GLY A 38 20.41 -2.41 -15.05
N TYR A 39 19.86 -2.43 -16.27
CA TYR A 39 18.78 -3.35 -16.61
C TYR A 39 19.32 -4.77 -16.76
N ILE A 40 18.49 -5.75 -16.45
CA ILE A 40 18.84 -7.17 -16.48
C ILE A 40 17.88 -7.90 -17.40
N GLU A 41 18.42 -8.76 -18.26
CA GLU A 41 17.62 -9.70 -19.06
C GLU A 41 16.74 -10.54 -18.15
N THR A 42 15.44 -10.52 -18.43
CA THR A 42 14.42 -11.19 -17.64
C THR A 42 13.59 -12.06 -18.57
N SER A 43 13.46 -13.34 -18.23
CA SER A 43 12.61 -14.25 -19.00
C SER A 43 11.13 -13.81 -18.90
N GLU A 44 10.32 -14.17 -19.90
CA GLU A 44 8.87 -13.91 -19.85
C GLU A 44 8.22 -14.51 -18.59
N GLU A 45 8.68 -15.69 -18.18
CA GLU A 45 8.20 -16.35 -16.95
C GLU A 45 8.57 -15.55 -15.70
N ASP A 46 9.84 -15.19 -15.52
CA ASP A 46 10.27 -14.42 -14.34
C ASP A 46 9.59 -13.03 -14.34
N TYR A 47 9.46 -12.40 -15.51
CA TYR A 47 8.76 -11.13 -15.69
C TYR A 47 7.31 -11.22 -15.22
N ALA A 48 6.59 -12.30 -15.56
CA ALA A 48 5.20 -12.52 -15.15
C ALA A 48 5.02 -12.52 -13.62
N TYR A 49 6.01 -13.01 -12.86
CA TYR A 49 6.01 -12.91 -11.40
C TYR A 49 6.13 -11.46 -10.94
N TYR A 50 7.10 -10.70 -11.47
CA TYR A 50 7.37 -9.32 -11.04
C TYR A 50 6.27 -8.31 -11.40
N VAL A 51 5.38 -8.63 -12.34
CA VAL A 51 4.20 -7.81 -12.68
C VAL A 51 2.90 -8.31 -12.06
N GLY A 52 2.96 -9.35 -11.22
CA GLY A 52 1.79 -9.86 -10.49
C GLY A 52 0.90 -10.82 -11.27
N ASN A 53 1.27 -11.22 -12.49
CA ASN A 53 0.51 -12.21 -13.28
C ASN A 53 0.54 -13.62 -12.67
N ARG A 54 1.43 -13.87 -11.71
CA ARG A 54 1.54 -15.13 -10.94
C ARG A 54 1.03 -15.00 -9.50
N GLY A 55 0.16 -14.02 -9.25
CA GLY A 55 -0.44 -13.77 -7.94
C GLY A 55 0.45 -12.93 -7.03
N THR A 56 0.14 -12.95 -5.73
CA THR A 56 0.74 -12.08 -4.73
C THR A 56 1.73 -12.79 -3.78
N GLY A 57 2.09 -14.04 -4.10
CA GLY A 57 3.01 -14.82 -3.27
C GLY A 57 2.44 -15.22 -1.92
N ALA A 58 3.23 -15.92 -1.12
CA ALA A 58 2.87 -16.40 0.21
C ALA A 58 2.61 -15.25 1.21
N ASN A 59 3.32 -14.13 1.03
CA ASN A 59 3.20 -12.95 1.90
C ASN A 59 2.13 -11.95 1.45
N GLY A 60 1.47 -12.19 0.31
CA GLY A 60 0.46 -11.29 -0.23
C GLY A 60 1.01 -9.97 -0.80
N THR A 61 2.34 -9.83 -0.92
CA THR A 61 3.04 -8.59 -1.30
C THR A 61 3.70 -8.67 -2.68
N GLY A 62 3.51 -9.77 -3.41
CA GLY A 62 4.08 -10.00 -4.73
C GLY A 62 5.45 -10.66 -4.67
N TYR A 63 6.27 -10.43 -5.71
CA TYR A 63 7.56 -11.07 -5.87
C TYR A 63 8.67 -10.04 -6.11
N VAL A 64 9.85 -10.31 -5.55
CA VAL A 64 11.09 -9.54 -5.77
C VAL A 64 12.17 -10.46 -6.35
N ARG A 65 13.18 -9.88 -6.99
CA ARG A 65 14.30 -10.60 -7.55
C ARG A 65 15.27 -11.02 -6.43
N GLY A 66 15.40 -12.32 -6.22
CA GLY A 66 16.33 -12.91 -5.27
C GLY A 66 17.79 -12.75 -5.69
N ALA A 67 18.70 -13.08 -4.77
CA ALA A 67 20.15 -13.02 -4.99
C ALA A 67 20.63 -13.97 -6.09
N ASP A 68 19.92 -15.07 -6.32
CA ASP A 68 20.13 -16.02 -7.42
C ASP A 68 19.58 -15.51 -8.77
N GLY A 69 18.91 -14.37 -8.75
CA GLY A 69 18.27 -13.74 -9.90
C GLY A 69 16.90 -14.26 -10.25
N LYS A 70 16.31 -15.12 -9.40
CA LYS A 70 14.97 -15.67 -9.59
C LYS A 70 13.91 -14.99 -8.73
N PRO A 71 12.64 -15.02 -9.14
CA PRO A 71 11.56 -14.48 -8.32
C PRO A 71 11.47 -15.24 -6.99
N ILE A 72 11.41 -14.50 -5.90
CA ILE A 72 11.09 -14.99 -4.56
C ILE A 72 9.94 -14.16 -3.99
N ASP A 73 9.24 -14.70 -3.00
CA ASP A 73 8.20 -13.94 -2.29
C ASP A 73 8.79 -12.63 -1.74
N ALA A 74 8.12 -11.53 -2.05
CA ALA A 74 8.45 -10.24 -1.45
C ALA A 74 8.27 -10.34 0.08
N PRO A 75 9.08 -9.63 0.88
CA PRO A 75 8.88 -9.58 2.32
C PRO A 75 7.43 -9.19 2.67
N ALA A 76 6.90 -9.77 3.74
CA ALA A 76 5.63 -9.33 4.29
C ALA A 76 5.72 -7.85 4.73
N ILE A 77 4.66 -7.09 4.48
CA ILE A 77 4.55 -5.74 5.05
C ILE A 77 4.30 -5.89 6.55
N ILE A 78 5.24 -5.40 7.35
CA ILE A 78 5.08 -5.31 8.80
C ILE A 78 4.35 -3.99 9.08
N VAL A 79 3.03 -4.06 9.31
CA VAL A 79 2.26 -2.89 9.74
C VAL A 79 2.58 -2.61 11.21
N THR A 80 3.17 -1.45 11.48
CA THR A 80 3.53 -1.06 12.84
C THR A 80 2.29 -0.71 13.67
N THR A 81 2.40 -0.79 15.00
CA THR A 81 1.34 -0.34 15.91
C THR A 81 0.93 1.11 15.61
N GLU A 82 1.90 1.99 15.38
CA GLU A 82 1.64 3.39 15.01
C GLU A 82 0.83 3.52 13.72
N GLN A 83 1.13 2.71 12.70
CA GLN A 83 0.37 2.71 11.44
C GLN A 83 -1.06 2.20 11.63
N LYS A 84 -1.26 1.18 12.46
CA LYS A 84 -2.61 0.70 12.80
C LYS A 84 -3.41 1.77 13.54
N GLN A 85 -2.81 2.39 14.55
CA GLN A 85 -3.44 3.45 15.33
C GLN A 85 -3.76 4.68 14.48
N ALA A 86 -2.88 5.06 13.55
CA ALA A 86 -3.14 6.16 12.62
C ALA A 86 -4.32 5.86 11.68
N SER A 87 -4.45 4.61 11.20
CA SER A 87 -5.61 4.20 10.40
C SER A 87 -6.90 4.29 11.20
N ILE A 88 -6.90 3.75 12.43
CA ILE A 88 -8.07 3.81 13.33
C ILE A 88 -8.43 5.27 13.63
N ALA A 89 -7.44 6.13 13.91
CA ALA A 89 -7.69 7.55 14.14
C ALA A 89 -8.36 8.20 12.92
N ALA A 90 -7.89 7.93 11.71
CA ALA A 90 -8.49 8.45 10.48
C ALA A 90 -9.94 7.97 10.28
N ASP A 91 -10.24 6.71 10.61
CA ASP A 91 -11.60 6.15 10.48
C ASP A 91 -12.60 6.81 11.45
N TYR A 92 -12.15 7.19 12.65
CA TYR A 92 -13.00 7.79 13.69
C TYR A 92 -13.01 9.34 13.69
N GLU A 93 -11.98 10.00 13.13
CA GLU A 93 -11.81 11.45 13.20
C GLU A 93 -12.99 12.22 12.60
N SER A 94 -13.52 11.77 11.45
CA SER A 94 -14.68 12.42 10.80
C SER A 94 -15.92 12.37 11.69
N GLN A 95 -16.27 11.19 12.21
CA GLN A 95 -17.46 11.01 13.04
C GLN A 95 -17.34 11.81 14.35
N ILE A 96 -16.18 11.79 14.99
CA ILE A 96 -15.91 12.55 16.21
C ILE A 96 -16.01 14.07 15.96
N SER A 97 -15.52 14.55 14.81
CA SER A 97 -15.63 15.96 14.43
C SER A 97 -17.07 16.37 14.18
N GLU A 98 -17.81 15.59 13.41
CA GLU A 98 -19.22 15.84 13.08
C GLU A 98 -20.08 15.89 14.35
N LEU A 99 -19.87 14.98 15.30
CA LEU A 99 -20.57 14.98 16.58
C LEU A 99 -20.25 16.21 17.42
N LYS A 100 -19.00 16.69 17.40
CA LYS A 100 -18.62 17.95 18.09
C LYS A 100 -19.31 19.16 17.47
N ASP A 101 -19.38 19.23 16.14
CA ASP A 101 -20.02 20.34 15.43
C ASP A 101 -21.54 20.34 15.64
N ALA A 102 -22.17 19.15 15.63
CA ALA A 102 -23.57 18.97 15.97
C ALA A 102 -23.86 19.38 17.42
N LEU A 103 -23.01 18.97 18.37
CA LEU A 103 -23.10 19.38 19.77
C LEU A 103 -23.00 20.89 19.95
N ALA A 104 -22.06 21.54 19.26
CA ALA A 104 -21.91 22.98 19.29
C ALA A 104 -23.18 23.68 18.75
N THR A 105 -23.72 23.18 17.64
CA THR A 105 -24.96 23.71 17.03
C THR A 105 -26.16 23.56 17.97
N ALA A 106 -26.35 22.38 18.56
CA ALA A 106 -27.43 22.12 19.52
C ALA A 106 -27.30 22.99 20.78
N THR A 107 -26.06 23.19 21.25
CA THR A 107 -25.75 24.10 22.37
C THR A 107 -26.11 25.54 22.06
N LEU A 108 -25.80 26.03 20.85
CA LEU A 108 -26.17 27.38 20.42
C LEU A 108 -27.68 27.54 20.26
N ALA A 109 -28.39 26.49 19.86
CA ALA A 109 -29.85 26.47 19.74
C ALA A 109 -30.58 26.34 21.09
N GLY A 110 -29.88 25.93 22.16
CA GLY A 110 -30.48 25.65 23.46
C GLY A 110 -31.36 24.40 23.47
N ASP A 111 -31.11 23.45 22.57
CA ASP A 111 -31.88 22.20 22.49
C ASP A 111 -31.34 21.16 23.47
N GLU A 112 -31.80 21.21 24.71
CA GLU A 112 -31.33 20.35 25.81
C GLU A 112 -31.53 18.84 25.54
N LEU A 113 -32.57 18.45 24.78
CA LEU A 113 -32.82 17.04 24.45
C LEU A 113 -31.78 16.54 23.45
N LEU A 114 -31.55 17.30 22.38
CA LEU A 114 -30.56 16.96 21.37
C LEU A 114 -29.14 17.00 21.94
N ILE A 115 -28.83 17.94 22.84
CA ILE A 115 -27.55 18.00 23.55
C ILE A 115 -27.32 16.72 24.35
N ALA A 116 -28.33 16.22 25.06
CA ALA A 116 -28.21 15.01 25.87
C ALA A 116 -27.96 13.77 25.01
N GLU A 117 -28.68 13.64 23.89
CA GLU A 117 -28.52 12.56 22.92
C GLU A 117 -27.13 12.56 22.29
N LEU A 118 -26.71 13.68 21.72
CA LEU A 118 -25.40 13.80 21.05
C LEU A 118 -24.22 13.63 22.04
N LYS A 119 -24.39 13.99 23.31
CA LYS A 119 -23.37 13.72 24.34
C LYS A 119 -23.22 12.23 24.62
N SER A 120 -24.32 11.49 24.62
CA SER A 120 -24.30 10.03 24.76
C SER A 120 -23.59 9.41 23.57
N GLU A 121 -23.99 9.77 22.35
CA GLU A 121 -23.40 9.23 21.12
C GLU A 121 -21.90 9.55 21.02
N TYR A 122 -21.50 10.78 21.35
CA TYR A 122 -20.08 11.15 21.42
C TYR A 122 -19.30 10.30 22.43
N ALA A 123 -19.88 10.02 23.59
CA ALA A 123 -19.24 9.18 24.60
C ALA A 123 -19.09 7.73 24.13
N ASP A 124 -20.12 7.18 23.47
CA ASP A 124 -20.11 5.82 22.93
C ASP A 124 -19.05 5.68 21.84
N VAL A 125 -19.04 6.57 20.84
CA VAL A 125 -18.04 6.59 19.76
C VAL A 125 -16.62 6.74 20.30
N LYS A 126 -16.42 7.61 21.31
CA LYS A 126 -15.10 7.76 21.93
C LYS A 126 -14.66 6.49 22.67
N SER A 127 -15.59 5.78 23.31
CA SER A 127 -15.29 4.50 23.96
C SER A 127 -14.93 3.42 22.95
N GLU A 128 -15.62 3.35 21.80
CA GLU A 128 -15.29 2.44 20.72
C GLU A 128 -13.91 2.73 20.14
N TYR A 129 -13.60 4.01 19.87
CA TYR A 129 -12.29 4.45 19.40
C TYR A 129 -11.17 4.03 20.37
N GLU A 130 -11.34 4.27 21.68
CA GLU A 130 -10.36 3.88 22.71
C GLU A 130 -10.21 2.35 22.83
N ALA A 131 -11.28 1.58 22.62
CA ALA A 131 -11.23 0.13 22.59
C ALA A 131 -10.46 -0.37 21.36
N ALA A 132 -10.75 0.17 20.17
CA ALA A 132 -10.07 -0.17 18.93
C ALA A 132 -8.56 0.12 19.00
N LEU A 133 -8.15 1.23 19.60
CA LEU A 133 -6.73 1.53 19.80
C LEU A 133 -6.02 0.49 20.69
N LYS A 134 -6.67 -0.01 21.74
CA LYS A 134 -6.08 -1.02 22.64
C LYS A 134 -5.88 -2.38 21.96
N GLU A 135 -6.72 -2.72 20.97
CA GLU A 135 -6.55 -3.94 20.19
C GLU A 135 -5.31 -3.92 19.28
N THR A 136 -4.64 -2.77 19.15
CA THR A 136 -3.41 -2.61 18.36
C THR A 136 -2.11 -2.76 19.15
N GLU A 137 -2.19 -2.84 20.49
CA GLU A 137 -1.07 -3.03 21.43
C GLU A 137 -0.64 -4.50 21.53
#